data_AF-A0A4Q4NNV8-F1
#
_entry.id   AF-A0A4Q4NNV8-F1
#
_cell.length_a   1.000
_cell.length_b   1.000
_cell.length_c   1.000
_cell.angle_alpha   90.00
_cell.angle_beta   90.00
_cell.angle_gamma   90.00
#
_symmetry.space_group_name_H-M   'P 1'
#
loop_
_entity.id
_entity.type
_entity.pdbx_description
1 polymer ?
#
loop_
_entity_poly.entity_id
_entity_poly.type
_entity_poly.pdbx_seq_one_letter_code
_entity_poly.pdbx_strand_id
1 'polypeptide(L)'
;MTANTKSGHRDIRLLPVKVLGMESAIKHPWPLPIFDSNDPKATDGSLFQTASHLPSELHVMLDDHEIAGRDPLYALAPVLLFAAASENQLLSALQRWHDIIVSTKWDQKLSTEHLEQLILHKNLLDDHANRHEDVLRFMKSPILARWTTSLTPDQNAVAQESKDAVTADYQFLLSRYRQLSIHYQEAISVLVSATSLAESQKQITLATQVTKLTILATIFLPLSYCTSIFGMNFIELDHLSIWIWVVVTVSVGLATFAVYQWDERHRWWELWSTLTKAGRVRWTRGKPTTV
;
A
#
# COMPACT_ATOMS: atom_id res chain seq x y z
N MET A 1 9.59 -23.57 -13.08
CA MET A 1 9.55 -23.26 -14.52
C MET A 1 10.28 -24.41 -15.17
N THR A 2 9.56 -25.26 -15.89
CA THR A 2 10.07 -26.53 -16.41
C THR A 2 10.66 -26.32 -17.80
N ALA A 3 11.99 -26.30 -17.89
CA ALA A 3 12.70 -26.42 -19.16
C ALA A 3 12.79 -27.90 -19.54
N ASN A 4 12.43 -28.25 -20.78
CA ASN A 4 12.38 -29.62 -21.26
C ASN A 4 13.63 -29.90 -22.11
N THR A 5 14.71 -30.35 -21.49
CA THR A 5 15.91 -30.83 -22.20
C THR A 5 15.96 -32.36 -22.20
N LYS A 6 16.65 -32.95 -23.19
CA LYS A 6 16.73 -34.41 -23.43
C LYS A 6 17.30 -35.24 -22.26
N SER A 7 17.75 -34.61 -21.17
CA SER A 7 18.23 -35.25 -19.94
C SER A 7 17.31 -35.01 -18.74
N GLY A 8 16.01 -35.27 -18.90
CA GLY A 8 15.05 -35.33 -17.79
C GLY A 8 14.71 -33.98 -17.13
N HIS A 9 13.57 -33.97 -16.43
CA HIS A 9 13.03 -32.83 -15.68
C HIS A 9 14.07 -32.30 -14.66
N ARG A 10 14.56 -31.07 -14.84
CA ARG A 10 15.36 -30.37 -13.84
C ARG A 10 14.74 -29.03 -13.52
N ASP A 11 13.95 -28.98 -12.45
CA ASP A 11 13.50 -27.73 -11.85
C ASP A 11 14.66 -27.08 -11.08
N ILE A 12 14.87 -25.77 -11.27
CA ILE A 12 15.78 -24.99 -10.43
C ILE A 12 15.02 -24.59 -9.17
N ARG A 13 15.47 -25.09 -8.00
CA ARG A 13 14.87 -24.76 -6.69
C ARG A 13 15.90 -23.98 -5.87
N LEU A 14 15.62 -22.71 -5.57
CA LEU A 14 16.47 -21.93 -4.65
C LEU A 14 16.17 -22.35 -3.21
N LEU A 15 17.20 -22.32 -2.36
CA LEU A 15 17.09 -22.73 -0.96
C LEU A 15 16.08 -21.86 -0.18
N PRO A 16 15.29 -22.47 0.72
CA PRO A 16 14.69 -21.73 1.82
C PRO A 16 15.79 -21.12 2.72
N VAL A 17 15.65 -19.85 3.09
CA VAL A 17 16.61 -19.02 3.86
C VAL A 17 17.11 -19.65 5.18
N LYS A 18 16.49 -20.74 5.66
CA LYS A 18 16.90 -21.48 6.86
C LYS A 18 18.33 -22.05 6.83
N VAL A 19 18.97 -22.17 5.67
CA VAL A 19 20.35 -22.72 5.55
C VAL A 19 21.43 -21.62 5.63
N LEU A 20 21.06 -20.34 5.46
CA LEU A 20 22.00 -19.22 5.55
C LEU A 20 21.95 -18.59 6.94
N GLY A 21 22.82 -19.09 7.83
CA GLY A 21 23.34 -18.33 8.96
C GLY A 21 22.33 -17.89 9.99
N MET A 22 22.17 -18.69 11.05
CA MET A 22 22.03 -18.10 12.38
C MET A 22 23.13 -17.03 12.55
N GLU A 23 22.79 -15.88 13.15
CA GLU A 23 23.67 -14.73 13.52
C GLU A 23 23.39 -13.37 12.84
N SER A 24 22.20 -13.13 12.26
CA SER A 24 21.72 -11.75 12.12
C SER A 24 21.03 -11.30 13.42
N ALA A 25 21.69 -10.45 14.21
CA ALA A 25 21.15 -9.83 15.43
C ALA A 25 20.04 -8.80 15.16
N ILE A 26 19.59 -8.66 13.91
CA ILE A 26 18.50 -7.75 13.53
C ILE A 26 17.17 -8.48 13.74
N LYS A 27 16.58 -8.28 14.92
CA LYS A 27 15.17 -8.62 15.17
C LYS A 27 14.30 -7.69 14.33
N HIS A 28 13.96 -8.10 13.10
CA HIS A 28 12.88 -7.45 12.36
C HIS A 28 11.57 -7.70 13.13
N PRO A 29 10.69 -6.70 13.34
CA PRO A 29 9.48 -6.83 14.16
C PRO A 29 8.43 -7.81 13.61
N TRP A 30 8.66 -8.37 12.42
CA TRP A 30 7.73 -9.26 11.74
C TRP A 30 8.36 -10.64 11.53
N PRO A 31 7.62 -11.75 11.77
CA PRO A 31 8.11 -13.07 11.42
C PRO A 31 8.26 -13.13 9.91
N LEU A 32 9.51 -13.12 9.42
CA LEU A 32 9.79 -13.51 8.05
C LEU A 32 9.05 -14.83 7.81
N PRO A 33 8.33 -15.02 6.69
CA PRO A 33 7.75 -16.31 6.36
C PRO A 33 8.90 -17.31 6.16
N ILE A 34 9.26 -17.95 7.26
CA ILE A 34 10.20 -19.06 7.31
C ILE A 34 9.59 -20.15 6.43
N PHE A 35 10.30 -20.48 5.35
CA PHE A 35 9.97 -21.62 4.53
C PHE A 35 10.18 -22.89 5.37
N ASP A 36 9.10 -23.53 5.81
CA ASP A 36 9.16 -24.86 6.42
C ASP A 36 9.21 -25.91 5.29
N SER A 37 10.41 -26.29 4.88
CA SER A 37 10.60 -27.48 4.05
C SER A 37 10.55 -28.74 4.92
N ASN A 38 9.35 -29.17 5.31
CA ASN A 38 9.13 -30.40 6.07
C ASN A 38 8.84 -31.62 5.17
N ASP A 39 9.26 -31.63 3.90
CA ASP A 39 9.08 -32.78 3.02
C ASP A 39 10.38 -33.58 2.84
N PRO A 40 10.57 -34.72 3.53
CA PRO A 40 11.76 -35.55 3.44
C PRO A 40 11.86 -36.37 2.14
N LYS A 41 10.93 -36.21 1.18
CA LYS A 41 10.95 -36.93 -0.11
C LYS A 41 11.52 -36.15 -1.29
N ALA A 42 12.00 -34.92 -1.09
CA ALA A 42 12.47 -34.05 -2.18
C ALA A 42 13.90 -34.34 -2.68
N THR A 43 14.31 -35.61 -2.78
CA THR A 43 15.45 -36.02 -3.63
C THR A 43 14.95 -36.29 -5.04
N ASP A 44 14.41 -35.25 -5.68
CA ASP A 44 14.22 -35.21 -7.11
C ASP A 44 15.45 -34.52 -7.70
N GLY A 45 15.88 -34.85 -8.93
CA GLY A 45 17.11 -34.33 -9.56
C GLY A 45 17.17 -32.81 -9.83
N SER A 46 16.39 -32.01 -9.10
CA SER A 46 16.44 -30.55 -9.07
C SER A 46 17.73 -30.07 -8.40
N LEU A 47 18.50 -29.23 -9.10
CA LEU A 47 19.68 -28.57 -8.55
C LEU A 47 19.23 -27.52 -7.52
N PHE A 48 19.77 -27.63 -6.31
CA PHE A 48 19.57 -26.69 -5.21
C PHE A 48 20.50 -25.50 -5.41
N GLN A 49 20.00 -24.41 -6.00
CA GLN A 49 20.87 -23.35 -6.47
C GLN A 49 20.96 -22.21 -5.44
N THR A 50 22.12 -22.06 -4.82
CA THR A 50 22.53 -20.82 -4.14
C THR A 50 23.38 -20.02 -5.13
N ALA A 51 23.28 -18.70 -5.14
CA ALA A 51 24.06 -17.85 -6.06
C ALA A 51 25.59 -18.12 -6.00
N SER A 52 26.09 -18.66 -4.88
CA SER A 52 27.47 -19.09 -4.69
C SER A 52 27.92 -20.26 -5.59
N HIS A 53 26.99 -21.14 -5.99
CA HIS A 53 27.28 -22.31 -6.81
C HIS A 53 27.13 -22.05 -8.31
N LEU A 54 26.60 -20.89 -8.67
CA LEU A 54 26.35 -20.51 -10.06
C LEU A 54 27.62 -20.56 -10.95
N PRO A 55 28.81 -20.09 -10.50
CA PRO A 55 30.03 -20.20 -11.30
C PRO A 55 30.47 -21.66 -11.55
N SER A 56 30.24 -22.54 -10.57
CA SER A 56 30.60 -23.96 -10.68
C SER A 56 29.58 -24.77 -11.47
N GLU A 57 28.32 -24.35 -11.53
CA GLU A 57 27.25 -25.12 -12.18
C GLU A 57 26.91 -24.61 -13.58
N LEU A 58 27.35 -23.40 -13.94
CA LEU A 58 27.03 -22.77 -15.23
C LEU A 58 27.37 -23.66 -16.43
N HIS A 59 28.54 -24.32 -16.40
CA HIS A 59 28.98 -25.21 -17.47
C HIS A 59 28.12 -26.49 -17.59
N VAL A 60 27.46 -26.91 -16.51
CA VAL A 60 26.56 -28.09 -16.49
C VAL A 60 25.16 -27.74 -17.03
N MET A 61 24.78 -26.46 -16.96
CA MET A 61 23.48 -25.97 -17.43
C MET A 61 23.46 -25.61 -18.92
N LEU A 62 24.63 -25.62 -19.59
CA LEU A 62 24.78 -25.36 -21.02
C LEU A 62 24.86 -26.70 -21.76
N ASP A 63 23.93 -26.94 -22.69
CA ASP A 63 23.90 -28.17 -23.48
C ASP A 63 25.06 -28.24 -24.49
N ASP A 64 25.43 -27.11 -25.10
CA ASP A 64 26.50 -27.04 -26.10
C ASP A 64 27.43 -25.83 -25.85
N HIS A 65 28.70 -26.13 -25.57
CA HIS A 65 29.73 -25.14 -25.27
C HIS A 65 30.19 -24.39 -26.54
N GLU A 66 30.03 -24.97 -27.73
CA GLU A 66 30.38 -24.29 -28.98
C GLU A 66 29.40 -23.15 -29.30
N ILE A 67 28.12 -23.35 -28.98
CA ILE A 67 27.08 -22.32 -29.12
C ILE A 67 27.36 -21.17 -28.16
N ALA A 68 27.72 -21.46 -26.92
CA ALA A 68 28.04 -20.46 -25.90
C ALA A 68 29.23 -19.55 -26.31
N GLY A 69 30.21 -20.09 -27.04
CA GLY A 69 31.33 -19.30 -27.56
C GLY A 69 30.96 -18.38 -28.73
N ARG A 70 29.85 -18.62 -29.42
CA ARG A 70 29.41 -17.89 -30.63
C ARG A 70 28.20 -17.00 -30.41
N ASP A 71 27.42 -17.28 -29.37
CA ASP A 71 26.22 -16.54 -28.98
C ASP A 71 26.27 -16.16 -27.50
N PRO A 72 26.55 -14.88 -27.17
CA PRO A 72 26.66 -14.44 -25.79
C PRO A 72 25.32 -14.52 -25.04
N LEU A 73 24.18 -14.42 -25.74
CA LEU A 73 22.88 -14.49 -25.07
C LEU A 73 22.54 -15.92 -24.67
N TYR A 74 22.93 -16.91 -25.48
CA TYR A 74 22.84 -18.33 -25.10
C TYR A 74 23.75 -18.64 -23.90
N ALA A 75 24.99 -18.12 -23.88
CA ALA A 75 25.90 -18.30 -22.76
C ALA A 75 25.34 -17.71 -21.44
N LEU A 76 24.59 -16.60 -21.53
CA LEU A 76 23.97 -15.95 -20.37
C LEU A 76 22.60 -16.52 -20.00
N ALA A 77 22.00 -17.38 -20.82
CA ALA A 77 20.65 -17.90 -20.59
C ALA A 77 20.48 -18.56 -19.21
N PRO A 78 21.39 -19.42 -18.72
CA PRO A 78 21.24 -20.02 -17.39
C PRO A 78 21.26 -18.98 -16.25
N VAL A 79 22.06 -17.92 -16.41
CA VAL A 79 22.13 -16.82 -15.44
C VAL A 79 20.82 -16.02 -15.43
N LEU A 80 20.27 -15.74 -16.61
CA LEU A 80 19.01 -15.03 -16.75
C LEU A 80 17.83 -15.86 -16.22
N LEU A 81 17.83 -17.17 -16.43
CA LEU A 81 16.84 -18.10 -15.88
C LEU A 81 16.93 -18.18 -14.35
N PHE A 82 18.14 -18.26 -13.79
CA PHE A 82 18.33 -18.19 -12.35
C PHE A 82 17.81 -16.88 -11.76
N ALA A 83 18.16 -15.75 -12.39
CA ALA A 83 17.65 -14.45 -11.98
C ALA A 83 16.12 -14.41 -12.03
N ALA A 84 15.51 -14.88 -13.12
CA ALA A 84 14.05 -14.98 -13.25
C ALA A 84 13.41 -15.85 -12.15
N ALA A 85 14.03 -16.99 -11.80
CA ALA A 85 13.56 -17.84 -10.72
C ALA A 85 13.62 -17.13 -9.36
N SER A 86 14.69 -16.36 -9.10
CA SER A 86 14.84 -15.59 -7.85
C SER A 86 13.81 -14.46 -7.75
N GLU A 87 13.56 -13.75 -8.84
CA GLU A 87 12.53 -12.70 -8.93
C GLU A 87 11.13 -13.29 -8.72
N ASN A 88 10.86 -14.49 -9.26
CA ASN A 88 9.60 -15.18 -9.03
C ASN A 88 9.38 -15.55 -7.54
N GLN A 89 10.45 -15.89 -6.82
CA GLN A 89 10.38 -16.13 -5.37
C GLN A 89 10.15 -14.85 -4.59
N LEU A 90 10.82 -13.76 -4.96
CA LEU A 90 10.57 -12.43 -4.40
C LEU A 90 9.11 -12.01 -4.58
N LEU A 91 8.56 -12.14 -5.80
CA LEU A 91 7.16 -11.88 -6.09
C LEU A 91 6.21 -12.72 -5.22
N SER A 92 6.53 -14.00 -5.04
CA SER A 92 5.73 -14.90 -4.21
C SER A 92 5.78 -14.50 -2.74
N ALA A 93 6.92 -14.01 -2.25
CA ALA A 93 7.05 -13.44 -0.92
C ALA A 93 6.23 -12.14 -0.79
N LEU A 94 6.37 -11.19 -1.73
CA LEU A 94 5.63 -9.93 -1.74
C LEU A 94 4.12 -10.14 -1.81
N GLN A 95 3.65 -11.14 -2.56
CA GLN A 95 2.25 -11.52 -2.58
C GLN A 95 1.78 -12.04 -1.21
N ARG A 96 2.58 -12.89 -0.55
CA ARG A 96 2.26 -13.36 0.80
C ARG A 96 2.23 -12.22 1.82
N TRP A 97 3.16 -11.27 1.73
CA TRP A 97 3.15 -10.07 2.58
C TRP A 97 1.89 -9.23 2.38
N HIS A 98 1.49 -9.03 1.13
CA HIS A 98 0.23 -8.38 0.80
C HIS A 98 -0.96 -9.07 1.47
N ASP A 99 -1.05 -10.40 1.33
CA ASP A 99 -2.16 -11.17 1.89
C ASP A 99 -2.20 -11.10 3.43
N ILE A 100 -1.04 -11.07 4.09
CA ILE A 100 -0.94 -10.87 5.55
C ILE A 100 -1.46 -9.49 5.94
N ILE A 101 -1.02 -8.42 5.26
CA ILE A 101 -1.44 -7.05 5.59
C ILE A 101 -2.95 -6.89 5.38
N VAL A 102 -3.48 -7.39 4.26
CA VAL A 102 -4.90 -7.28 3.92
C VAL A 102 -5.78 -8.13 4.85
N SER A 103 -5.30 -9.29 5.30
CA SER A 103 -6.05 -10.16 6.23
C SER A 103 -5.95 -9.75 7.69
N THR A 104 -4.95 -8.95 8.06
CA THR A 104 -4.78 -8.47 9.44
C THR A 104 -5.95 -7.56 9.80
N LYS A 105 -6.62 -7.86 10.92
CA LYS A 105 -7.72 -7.01 11.42
C LYS A 105 -7.21 -5.58 11.58
N TRP A 106 -7.93 -4.65 10.97
CA TRP A 106 -7.61 -3.24 10.97
C TRP A 106 -7.40 -2.72 12.40
N ASP A 107 -6.15 -2.31 12.69
CA ASP A 107 -5.80 -1.53 13.88
C ASP A 107 -5.32 -0.14 13.43
N GLN A 108 -5.98 0.89 13.94
CA GLN A 108 -5.64 2.28 13.65
C GLN A 108 -4.19 2.60 14.02
N LYS A 109 -3.62 1.94 15.05
CA LYS A 109 -2.23 2.21 15.48
C LYS A 109 -1.19 1.69 14.49
N LEU A 110 -1.43 0.51 13.88
CA LEU A 110 -0.55 -0.07 12.86
C LEU A 110 -0.87 0.42 11.44
N SER A 111 -1.99 1.13 11.25
CA SER A 111 -2.45 1.57 9.92
C SER A 111 -1.40 2.35 9.13
N THR A 112 -0.64 3.22 9.80
CA THR A 112 0.40 4.04 9.17
C THR A 112 1.60 3.20 8.77
N GLU A 113 2.04 2.27 9.62
CA GLU A 113 3.16 1.35 9.33
C GLU A 113 2.81 0.44 8.14
N HIS A 114 1.61 -0.15 8.14
CA HIS A 114 1.14 -0.96 7.03
C HIS A 114 1.02 -0.15 5.73
N LEU A 115 0.56 1.10 5.81
CA LEU A 115 0.48 1.98 4.64
C LEU A 115 1.86 2.29 4.06
N GLU A 116 2.82 2.66 4.91
CA GLU A 116 4.20 2.92 4.50
C GLU A 116 4.84 1.68 3.86
N GLN A 117 4.64 0.50 4.45
CA GLN A 117 5.13 -0.75 3.91
C GLN A 117 4.51 -1.09 2.54
N LEU A 118 3.19 -0.93 2.38
CA LEU A 118 2.52 -1.14 1.10
C LEU A 118 3.04 -0.18 0.02
N ILE A 119 3.24 1.10 0.36
CA ILE A 119 3.78 2.09 -0.58
C ILE A 119 5.21 1.71 -1.00
N LEU A 120 6.05 1.32 -0.05
CA LEU A 120 7.43 0.90 -0.33
C LEU A 120 7.46 -0.33 -1.25
N HIS A 121 6.68 -1.36 -0.94
CA HIS A 121 6.59 -2.56 -1.78
C HIS A 121 6.03 -2.25 -3.16
N LYS A 122 5.03 -1.37 -3.28
CA LYS A 122 4.52 -0.94 -4.58
C LYS A 122 5.60 -0.27 -5.43
N ASN A 123 6.35 0.67 -4.84
CA ASN A 123 7.42 1.36 -5.56
C ASN A 123 8.50 0.37 -6.01
N LEU A 124 8.83 -0.63 -5.19
CA LEU A 124 9.74 -1.70 -5.55
C LEU A 124 9.21 -2.52 -6.75
N LEU A 125 7.92 -2.89 -6.73
CA LEU A 125 7.28 -3.63 -7.83
C LEU A 125 7.30 -2.83 -9.14
N ASP A 126 6.98 -1.53 -9.10
CA ASP A 126 6.99 -0.66 -10.27
C ASP A 126 8.40 -0.51 -10.85
N ASP A 127 9.40 -0.34 -9.99
CA ASP A 127 10.79 -0.21 -10.42
C ASP A 127 11.30 -1.52 -11.05
N HIS A 128 11.03 -2.67 -10.42
CA HIS A 128 11.36 -3.97 -11.01
C HIS A 128 10.61 -4.20 -12.34
N ALA A 129 9.34 -3.81 -12.45
CA ALA A 129 8.59 -3.89 -13.70
C ALA A 129 9.28 -3.10 -14.83
N ASN A 130 9.70 -1.86 -14.55
CA ASN A 130 10.41 -1.03 -15.52
C ASN A 130 11.76 -1.65 -15.92
N ARG A 131 12.53 -2.17 -14.96
CA ARG A 131 13.80 -2.85 -15.26
C ARG A 131 13.60 -4.09 -16.13
N HIS A 132 12.56 -4.90 -15.88
CA HIS A 132 12.25 -6.07 -16.72
C HIS A 132 11.81 -5.66 -18.13
N GLU A 133 11.11 -4.55 -18.28
CA GLU A 133 10.76 -3.98 -19.59
C GLU A 133 12.02 -3.54 -20.36
N ASP A 134 12.99 -2.93 -19.69
CA ASP A 134 14.28 -2.57 -20.28
C ASP A 134 15.09 -3.82 -20.69
N VAL A 135 15.11 -4.86 -19.86
CA VAL A 135 15.76 -6.15 -20.20
C VAL A 135 15.10 -6.78 -21.42
N LEU A 136 13.76 -6.82 -21.48
CA LEU A 136 13.03 -7.32 -22.64
C LEU A 136 13.30 -6.50 -23.90
N ARG A 137 13.40 -5.18 -23.77
CA ARG A 137 13.74 -4.28 -24.87
C ARG A 137 15.17 -4.52 -25.36
N PHE A 138 16.10 -4.74 -24.43
CA PHE A 138 17.48 -5.08 -24.75
C PHE A 138 17.56 -6.42 -25.48
N MET A 139 16.87 -7.47 -24.99
CA MET A 139 16.83 -8.80 -25.63
C MET A 139 16.25 -8.76 -27.05
N LYS A 140 15.29 -7.86 -27.30
CA LYS A 140 14.70 -7.66 -28.64
C LYS A 140 15.51 -6.71 -29.54
N SER A 141 16.61 -6.14 -29.03
CA SER A 141 17.36 -5.14 -29.76
C SER A 141 18.12 -5.78 -30.95
N PRO A 142 18.21 -5.07 -32.09
CA PRO A 142 18.97 -5.56 -33.25
C PRO A 142 20.48 -5.61 -33.00
N ILE A 143 20.97 -5.03 -31.90
CA ILE A 143 22.39 -5.03 -31.51
C ILE A 143 22.82 -6.44 -31.16
N LEU A 144 21.98 -7.21 -30.46
CA LEU A 144 22.29 -8.61 -30.09
C LEU A 144 22.40 -9.51 -31.32
N ALA A 145 21.60 -9.26 -32.35
CA ALA A 145 21.71 -9.97 -33.63
C ALA A 145 23.06 -9.71 -34.35
N ARG A 146 23.78 -8.64 -33.99
CA ARG A 146 25.14 -8.37 -34.52
C ARG A 146 26.23 -9.14 -33.76
N TRP A 147 25.94 -9.60 -32.54
CA TRP A 147 26.91 -10.33 -31.72
C TRP A 147 26.88 -11.85 -31.99
N THR A 148 25.81 -12.35 -32.59
CA THR A 148 25.73 -13.75 -33.02
C THR A 148 26.61 -13.97 -34.25
N THR A 149 27.64 -14.80 -34.10
CA THR A 149 28.50 -15.23 -35.21
C THR A 149 27.85 -16.41 -35.95
N SER A 150 28.27 -16.73 -37.18
CA SER A 150 27.66 -17.78 -38.01
C SER A 150 27.55 -19.13 -37.29
N LEU A 151 26.36 -19.45 -36.80
CA LEU A 151 25.98 -20.75 -36.25
C LEU A 151 25.51 -21.65 -37.39
N THR A 152 25.65 -22.96 -37.23
CA THR A 152 24.98 -23.91 -38.12
C THR A 152 23.45 -23.80 -37.93
N PRO A 153 22.63 -24.20 -38.92
CA PRO A 153 21.18 -24.14 -38.81
C PRO A 153 20.64 -24.83 -37.55
N ASP A 154 21.21 -25.98 -37.19
CA ASP A 154 20.83 -26.76 -36.00
C ASP A 154 21.23 -26.04 -34.70
N GLN A 155 22.44 -25.48 -34.62
CA GLN A 155 22.89 -24.71 -33.46
C GLN A 155 22.07 -23.42 -33.27
N ASN A 156 21.68 -22.78 -34.38
CA ASN A 156 20.84 -21.60 -34.33
C ASN A 156 19.43 -21.91 -33.81
N ALA A 157 18.87 -23.07 -34.13
CA ALA A 157 17.58 -23.51 -33.60
C ALA A 157 17.62 -23.66 -32.07
N VAL A 158 18.66 -24.32 -31.53
CA VAL A 158 18.84 -24.49 -30.07
C VAL A 158 19.07 -23.15 -29.37
N ALA A 159 19.91 -22.29 -29.96
CA ALA A 159 20.15 -20.96 -29.41
C ALA A 159 18.87 -20.11 -29.39
N GLN A 160 18.07 -20.16 -30.46
CA GLN A 160 16.82 -19.41 -30.54
C GLN A 160 15.77 -19.93 -29.54
N GLU A 161 15.63 -21.26 -29.39
CA GLU A 161 14.73 -21.86 -28.41
C GLU A 161 15.04 -21.37 -26.99
N SER A 162 16.33 -21.34 -26.61
CA SER A 162 16.77 -20.84 -25.30
C SER A 162 16.43 -19.35 -25.11
N LYS A 163 16.65 -18.51 -26.14
CA LYS A 163 16.30 -17.09 -26.10
C LYS A 163 14.80 -16.86 -25.97
N ASP A 164 14.01 -17.63 -26.69
CA ASP A 164 12.55 -17.55 -26.65
C ASP A 164 12.03 -17.96 -25.27
N ALA A 165 12.61 -19.01 -24.66
CA ALA A 165 12.29 -19.42 -23.30
C ALA A 165 12.59 -18.32 -22.26
N VAL A 166 13.81 -17.74 -22.29
CA VAL A 166 14.17 -16.63 -21.40
C VAL A 166 13.26 -15.42 -21.62
N THR A 167 12.96 -15.09 -22.88
CA THR A 167 12.08 -13.96 -23.20
C THR A 167 10.67 -14.19 -22.66
N ALA A 168 10.12 -15.40 -22.81
CA ALA A 168 8.81 -15.77 -22.29
C ALA A 168 8.75 -15.66 -20.76
N ASP A 169 9.79 -16.12 -20.06
CA ASP A 169 9.88 -16.04 -18.60
C ASP A 169 9.88 -14.59 -18.10
N TYR A 170 10.66 -13.70 -18.73
CA TYR A 170 10.67 -12.28 -18.38
C TYR A 170 9.37 -11.57 -18.72
N GLN A 171 8.69 -11.95 -19.80
CA GLN A 171 7.35 -11.43 -20.12
C GLN A 171 6.32 -11.86 -19.07
N PHE A 172 6.40 -13.11 -18.61
CA PHE A 172 5.56 -13.61 -17.52
C PHE A 172 5.83 -12.88 -16.20
N LEU A 173 7.10 -12.65 -15.86
CA LEU A 173 7.44 -11.87 -14.66
C LEU A 173 6.92 -10.43 -14.75
N LEU A 174 7.09 -9.77 -15.89
CA LEU A 174 6.59 -8.41 -16.09
C LEU A 174 5.07 -8.31 -15.89
N SER A 175 4.31 -9.27 -16.41
CA SER A 175 2.86 -9.29 -16.22
C SER A 175 2.48 -9.51 -14.75
N ARG A 176 3.18 -10.39 -14.04
CA ARG A 176 3.00 -10.60 -12.59
C ARG A 176 3.34 -9.35 -11.77
N TYR A 177 4.45 -8.68 -12.08
CA TYR A 177 4.84 -7.43 -11.41
C TYR A 177 3.76 -6.36 -11.54
N ARG A 178 3.26 -6.15 -12.77
CA ARG A 178 2.20 -5.17 -13.04
C ARG A 178 0.89 -5.53 -12.32
N GLN A 179 0.49 -6.80 -12.38
CA GLN A 179 -0.71 -7.26 -11.70
C GLN A 179 -0.61 -7.08 -10.18
N LEU A 180 0.51 -7.47 -9.58
CA LEU A 180 0.72 -7.33 -8.15
C LEU A 180 0.78 -5.85 -7.74
N SER A 181 1.41 -4.98 -8.54
CA SER A 181 1.41 -3.52 -8.29
C SER A 181 -0.01 -2.94 -8.24
N ILE A 182 -0.91 -3.38 -9.14
CA ILE A 182 -2.33 -2.99 -9.13
C ILE A 182 -2.99 -3.42 -7.81
N HIS A 183 -2.79 -4.65 -7.37
CA HIS A 183 -3.36 -5.13 -6.11
C HIS A 183 -2.86 -4.32 -4.90
N TYR A 184 -1.57 -3.99 -4.87
CA TYR A 184 -1.01 -3.09 -3.85
C TYR A 184 -1.66 -1.69 -3.90
N GLN A 185 -1.88 -1.14 -5.09
CA GLN A 185 -2.53 0.15 -5.26
C GLN A 185 -3.99 0.16 -4.77
N GLU A 186 -4.73 -0.92 -5.02
CA GLU A 186 -6.09 -1.13 -4.50
C GLU A 186 -6.08 -1.21 -2.97
N ALA A 187 -5.18 -2.01 -2.40
CA ALA A 187 -5.03 -2.14 -0.95
C ALA A 187 -4.70 -0.79 -0.29
N ILE A 188 -3.76 -0.02 -0.86
CA ILE A 188 -3.43 1.34 -0.41
C ILE A 188 -4.66 2.25 -0.42
N SER A 189 -5.45 2.23 -1.50
CA SER A 189 -6.66 3.06 -1.62
C SER A 189 -7.71 2.72 -0.56
N VAL A 190 -7.91 1.43 -0.30
CA VAL A 190 -8.82 0.96 0.76
C VAL A 190 -8.31 1.42 2.12
N LEU A 191 -7.00 1.30 2.38
CA LEU A 191 -6.38 1.70 3.64
C LEU A 191 -6.50 3.19 3.93
N VAL A 192 -6.22 4.02 2.92
CA VAL A 192 -6.34 5.48 3.02
C VAL A 192 -7.80 5.88 3.26
N SER A 193 -8.75 5.21 2.61
CA SER A 193 -10.17 5.46 2.83
C SER A 193 -10.61 5.08 4.25
N ALA A 194 -10.15 3.93 4.75
CA ALA A 194 -10.46 3.46 6.10
C ALA A 194 -9.86 4.36 7.19
N THR A 195 -8.59 4.78 7.04
CA THR A 195 -7.94 5.73 7.97
C THR A 195 -8.68 7.06 8.01
N SER A 196 -9.02 7.63 6.85
CA SER A 196 -9.75 8.90 6.75
C SER A 196 -11.12 8.84 7.43
N LEU A 197 -11.85 7.73 7.25
CA LEU A 197 -13.14 7.53 7.91
C LEU A 197 -12.98 7.43 9.44
N ALA A 198 -11.97 6.70 9.92
CA ALA A 198 -11.70 6.58 11.35
C ALA A 198 -11.29 7.93 11.97
N GLU A 199 -10.47 8.73 11.27
CA GLU A 199 -10.10 10.07 11.72
C GLU A 199 -11.31 11.00 11.76
N SER A 200 -12.18 10.93 10.75
CA SER A 200 -13.43 11.71 10.71
C SER A 200 -14.34 11.39 11.89
N GLN A 201 -14.51 10.11 12.24
CA GLN A 201 -15.29 9.71 13.41
C GLN A 201 -14.68 10.25 14.71
N LYS A 202 -13.36 10.24 14.84
CA LYS A 202 -12.65 10.84 15.97
C LYS A 202 -12.91 12.34 16.06
N GLN A 203 -12.84 13.07 14.94
CA GLN A 203 -13.13 14.51 14.93
C GLN A 203 -14.58 14.81 15.32
N ILE A 204 -15.56 14.01 14.88
CA ILE A 204 -16.98 14.14 15.27
C ILE A 204 -17.14 13.92 16.78
N THR A 205 -16.53 12.89 17.34
CA THR A 205 -16.61 12.62 18.79
C THR A 205 -15.98 13.74 19.62
N LEU A 206 -14.81 14.26 19.20
CA LEU A 206 -14.18 15.40 19.84
C LEU A 206 -15.04 16.66 19.74
N ALA A 207 -15.59 16.96 18.55
CA ALA A 207 -16.50 18.08 18.35
C ALA A 207 -17.74 17.97 19.25
N THR A 208 -18.27 16.76 19.43
CA THR A 208 -19.40 16.50 20.33
C THR A 208 -19.03 16.76 21.80
N GLN A 209 -17.84 16.34 22.22
CA GLN A 209 -17.33 16.61 23.58
C GLN A 209 -17.13 18.10 23.82
N VAL A 210 -16.50 18.79 22.88
CA VAL A 210 -16.31 20.25 22.94
C VAL A 210 -17.66 20.96 22.98
N THR A 211 -18.62 20.54 22.16
CA THR A 211 -19.98 21.13 22.15
C THR A 211 -20.64 21.00 23.53
N LYS A 212 -20.56 19.81 24.17
CA LYS A 212 -21.09 19.61 25.52
C LYS A 212 -20.43 20.53 26.54
N LEU A 213 -19.12 20.71 26.46
CA LEU A 213 -18.36 21.59 27.35
C LEU A 213 -18.71 23.06 27.13
N THR A 214 -18.87 23.49 25.88
CA THR A 214 -19.30 24.85 25.54
C THR A 214 -20.72 25.12 26.04
N ILE A 215 -21.66 24.20 25.85
CA ILE A 215 -23.03 24.35 26.38
C ILE A 215 -22.99 24.55 27.91
N LEU A 216 -22.17 23.76 28.61
CA LEU A 216 -22.00 23.89 30.05
C LEU A 216 -21.41 25.26 30.41
N ALA A 217 -20.35 25.69 29.74
CA ALA A 217 -19.72 26.99 29.96
C ALA A 217 -20.68 28.16 29.70
N THR A 218 -21.49 28.10 28.65
CA THR A 218 -22.49 29.14 28.32
C THR A 218 -23.54 29.30 29.43
N ILE A 219 -23.87 28.23 30.16
CA ILE A 219 -24.80 28.30 31.30
C ILE A 219 -24.08 28.78 32.56
N PHE A 220 -22.89 28.26 32.85
CA PHE A 220 -22.18 28.56 34.10
C PHE A 220 -21.56 29.96 34.12
N LEU A 221 -21.05 30.47 33.00
CA LEU A 221 -20.31 31.74 32.96
C LEU A 221 -21.18 32.95 33.37
N PRO A 222 -22.43 33.12 32.87
CA PRO A 222 -23.32 34.19 33.34
C PRO A 222 -23.77 33.98 34.79
N LEU A 223 -24.03 32.74 35.19
CA LEU A 223 -24.42 32.41 36.57
C LEU A 223 -23.31 32.76 37.56
N SER A 224 -22.07 32.38 37.26
CA SER A 224 -20.89 32.71 38.07
C SER A 224 -20.64 34.22 38.13
N TYR A 225 -20.93 34.96 37.06
CA TYR A 225 -20.84 36.42 37.07
C TYR A 225 -21.87 37.04 38.02
N CYS A 226 -23.13 36.59 37.97
CA CYS A 226 -24.17 37.03 38.90
C CYS A 226 -23.79 36.71 40.36
N THR A 227 -23.35 35.47 40.65
CA THR A 227 -22.96 35.11 42.02
C THR A 227 -21.75 35.90 42.51
N SER A 228 -20.81 36.27 41.62
CA SER A 228 -19.68 37.12 41.99
C SER A 228 -20.10 38.55 42.34
N ILE A 229 -20.97 39.19 41.54
CA ILE A 229 -21.43 40.56 41.80
C ILE A 229 -22.16 40.64 43.13
N PHE A 230 -23.08 39.70 43.38
CA PHE A 230 -23.90 39.71 44.58
C PHE A 230 -23.23 39.05 45.79
N GLY A 231 -22.14 38.29 45.58
CA GLY A 231 -21.29 37.76 46.64
C GLY A 231 -20.27 38.77 47.16
N MET A 232 -20.07 39.90 46.47
CA MET A 232 -19.26 41.01 46.96
C MET A 232 -20.08 41.88 47.93
N ASN A 233 -19.57 42.07 49.15
CA ASN A 233 -20.21 42.91 50.17
C ASN A 233 -20.07 44.40 49.80
N PHE A 234 -20.97 44.89 48.95
CA PHE A 234 -21.15 46.32 48.72
C PHE A 234 -22.11 46.91 49.75
N ILE A 235 -21.74 48.05 50.33
CA ILE A 235 -22.54 48.74 51.36
C ILE A 235 -23.88 49.22 50.78
N GLU A 236 -23.94 49.48 49.48
CA GLU A 236 -25.13 49.90 48.74
C GLU A 236 -26.13 48.75 48.48
N LEU A 237 -25.72 47.48 48.65
CA LEU A 237 -26.57 46.30 48.46
C LEU A 237 -27.24 45.82 49.75
N ASP A 238 -26.91 46.39 50.92
CA ASP A 238 -27.35 45.92 52.24
C ASP A 238 -28.87 46.09 52.50
N HIS A 239 -29.52 47.00 51.75
CA HIS A 239 -30.97 47.21 51.78
C HIS A 239 -31.71 46.62 50.57
N LEU A 240 -31.03 45.87 49.70
CA LEU A 240 -31.64 45.35 48.47
C LEU A 240 -32.48 44.11 48.77
N SER A 241 -33.74 44.11 48.31
CA SER A 241 -34.61 42.94 48.42
C SER A 241 -34.01 41.77 47.65
N ILE A 242 -34.00 40.58 48.26
CA ILE A 242 -33.62 39.29 47.65
C ILE A 242 -34.33 39.06 46.29
N TRP A 243 -35.48 39.70 46.08
CA TRP A 243 -36.21 39.68 44.82
C TRP A 243 -35.43 40.27 43.63
N ILE A 244 -34.62 41.30 43.84
CA ILE A 244 -33.87 41.96 42.75
C ILE A 244 -32.75 41.03 42.24
N TRP A 245 -32.13 40.26 43.13
CA TRP A 245 -31.17 39.22 42.78
C TRP A 245 -31.77 38.17 41.83
N VAL A 246 -33.00 37.71 42.13
CA VAL A 246 -33.71 36.74 41.28
C VAL A 246 -34.01 37.35 39.91
N VAL A 247 -34.52 38.59 39.86
CA VAL A 247 -34.86 39.27 38.60
C VAL A 247 -33.64 39.47 37.72
N VAL A 248 -32.50 39.90 38.28
CA VAL A 248 -31.26 40.11 37.54
C VAL A 248 -30.71 38.78 37.01
N THR A 249 -30.69 37.73 37.84
CA THR A 249 -30.19 36.41 37.42
C THR A 249 -31.06 35.80 36.31
N VAL A 250 -32.38 35.89 36.43
CA VAL A 250 -33.33 35.40 35.41
C VAL A 250 -33.21 36.19 34.11
N SER A 251 -33.09 37.51 34.16
CA SER A 251 -32.94 38.35 32.97
C SER A 251 -31.62 38.11 32.24
N VAL A 252 -30.51 37.94 32.97
CA VAL A 252 -29.20 37.56 32.38
C VAL A 252 -29.25 36.16 31.76
N GLY A 253 -29.92 35.20 32.42
CA GLY A 253 -30.13 33.85 31.87
C GLY A 253 -30.96 33.86 30.58
N LEU A 254 -32.07 34.61 30.56
CA LEU A 254 -32.93 34.79 29.38
C LEU A 254 -32.19 35.48 28.22
N ALA A 255 -31.41 36.51 28.51
CA ALA A 255 -30.60 37.20 27.51
C ALA A 255 -29.57 36.25 26.87
N THR A 256 -28.89 35.44 27.69
CA THR A 256 -27.92 34.45 27.20
C THR A 256 -28.60 33.39 26.33
N PHE A 257 -29.77 32.90 26.74
CA PHE A 257 -30.54 31.94 25.96
C PHE A 257 -31.04 32.53 24.64
N ALA A 258 -31.48 33.79 24.65
CA ALA A 258 -31.92 34.50 23.45
C ALA A 258 -30.77 34.70 22.45
N VAL A 259 -29.57 35.06 22.91
CA VAL A 259 -28.38 35.19 22.05
C VAL A 259 -28.00 33.84 21.45
N TYR A 260 -28.02 32.76 22.24
CA TYR A 260 -27.75 31.41 21.75
C TYR A 260 -28.73 30.97 20.66
N GLN A 261 -30.04 31.19 20.88
CA GLN A 261 -31.08 30.87 19.91
C GLN A 261 -30.99 31.73 18.64
N TRP A 262 -30.60 33.00 18.79
CA TRP A 262 -30.41 33.91 17.66
C TRP A 262 -29.26 33.45 16.76
N ASP A 263 -28.12 33.08 17.35
CA ASP A 263 -26.96 32.58 16.62
C ASP A 263 -27.27 31.27 15.87
N GLU A 264 -27.95 30.33 16.53
CA GLU A 264 -28.33 29.06 15.91
C GLU A 264 -29.31 29.28 14.75
N ARG A 265 -30.31 30.16 14.91
CA ARG A 265 -31.31 30.47 13.87
C ARG A 265 -30.72 31.20 12.66
N HIS A 266 -29.74 32.09 12.89
CA HIS A 266 -29.05 32.80 11.79
C HIS A 266 -28.16 31.84 10.99
N ARG A 267 -27.44 30.93 11.66
CA ARG A 267 -26.58 29.92 11.01
C ARG A 267 -27.39 28.94 10.16
N TRP A 268 -28.57 28.53 10.62
CA TRP A 268 -29.52 27.72 9.83
C TRP A 268 -30.03 28.46 8.58
N TRP A 269 -30.28 29.76 8.68
CA TRP A 269 -30.76 30.57 7.56
C TRP A 269 -29.71 30.72 6.47
N GLU A 270 -28.44 30.93 6.83
CA GLU A 270 -27.34 31.00 5.88
C GLU A 270 -27.08 29.67 5.17
N LEU A 271 -27.11 28.55 5.90
CA LEU A 271 -26.98 27.20 5.32
C LEU A 271 -28.10 26.87 4.32
N TRP A 272 -29.35 27.27 4.63
CA TRP A 272 -30.46 27.07 3.71
C TRP A 272 -30.34 27.92 2.44
N SER A 273 -29.85 29.16 2.57
CA SER A 273 -29.64 30.06 1.43
C SER A 273 -28.54 29.59 0.47
N THR A 274 -27.53 28.86 0.96
CA THR A 274 -26.44 28.31 0.14
C THR A 274 -26.84 27.01 -0.55
N LEU A 275 -27.58 26.12 0.13
CA LEU A 275 -28.13 24.88 -0.47
C LEU A 275 -29.11 25.17 -1.61
N THR A 276 -29.97 26.18 -1.45
CA THR A 276 -30.93 26.59 -2.49
C THR A 276 -30.25 27.22 -3.71
N LYS A 277 -29.08 27.86 -3.54
CA LYS A 277 -28.26 28.36 -4.65
C LYS A 277 -27.51 27.23 -5.37
N ALA A 278 -26.98 26.24 -4.66
CA ALA A 278 -26.29 25.08 -5.26
C ALA A 278 -27.25 24.14 -6.02
N GLY A 279 -28.47 23.95 -5.51
CA GLY A 279 -29.50 23.15 -6.18
C GLY A 279 -30.00 23.76 -7.50
N ARG A 280 -29.93 25.09 -7.65
CA ARG A 280 -30.36 25.80 -8.87
C ARG A 280 -29.36 25.67 -10.04
N VAL A 281 -28.08 25.40 -9.77
CA VAL A 281 -27.04 25.28 -10.83
C VAL A 281 -27.03 23.89 -11.48
N ARG A 282 -27.54 22.84 -10.82
CA ARG A 282 -27.49 21.46 -11.34
C ARG A 282 -28.64 21.10 -12.29
N TRP A 283 -29.69 21.92 -12.39
CA TRP A 283 -30.92 21.60 -13.15
C TRP A 283 -30.97 22.16 -14.59
N THR A 284 -29.87 22.70 -15.13
CA THR A 284 -29.85 23.30 -16.48
C THR A 284 -29.02 22.55 -17.54
N ARG A 285 -28.41 21.40 -17.21
CA ARG A 285 -27.74 20.54 -18.21
C ARG A 285 -28.44 19.19 -18.37
N GLY A 286 -29.35 19.11 -19.33
CA GLY A 286 -29.97 17.86 -19.72
C GLY A 286 -31.10 18.03 -20.74
N LYS A 287 -30.77 18.43 -21.98
CA LYS A 287 -31.61 18.13 -23.14
C LYS A 287 -30.86 17.14 -24.03
N PRO A 288 -31.37 15.92 -24.26
CA PRO A 288 -30.80 15.02 -25.25
C PRO A 288 -31.30 15.41 -26.66
N THR A 289 -30.36 15.71 -27.55
CA THR A 289 -30.58 15.73 -29.00
C THR A 289 -30.38 14.32 -29.53
N THR A 290 -31.42 13.71 -30.12
CA THR A 290 -31.30 12.51 -30.95
C THR A 290 -31.79 12.84 -32.35
N VAL A 291 -30.87 12.62 -33.29
CA VAL A 291 -31.09 12.42 -34.73
C VAL A 291 -31.71 11.05 -34.95
#